data_AF-A0A420ECP1-F1
#
_entry.id   AF-A0A420ECP1-F1
#
_cell.length_a   1.000
_cell.length_b   1.000
_cell.length_c   1.000
_cell.angle_alpha   90.00
_cell.angle_beta   90.00
_cell.angle_gamma   90.00
#
_symmetry.space_group_name_H-M   'P 1'
#
loop_
_entity.id
_entity.type
_entity.pdbx_description
1 polymer ?
#
loop_
_entity_poly.entity_id
_entity_poly.type
_entity_poly.pdbx_seq_one_letter_code
_entity_poly.pdbx_strand_id
1 'polypeptide(L)' 'MKDAFKQLNRNSQNNFAQQQRLIKQVLAGKSCLCGECSQVLSLKLKAEDGFAYVRCAKGCTEIQLDMSRAGK' A
#
# COMPACT_ATOMS: atom_id res chain seq x y z
N MET A 1 28.39 16.92 3.08
CA MET A 1 27.37 15.84 3.12
C MET A 1 25.96 16.44 3.15
N LYS A 2 25.46 17.03 2.04
CA LYS A 2 24.15 17.72 2.01
C LYS A 2 23.20 17.27 0.88
N ASP A 3 23.55 16.21 0.13
CA ASP A 3 22.81 15.82 -1.09
C ASP A 3 22.08 14.47 -1.02
N ALA A 4 22.19 13.74 0.10
CA ALA A 4 21.52 12.45 0.25
C ALA A 4 20.00 12.59 0.47
N PHE A 5 19.54 13.69 1.08
CA PHE A 5 18.12 13.87 1.42
C PHE A 5 17.25 14.37 0.25
N LYS A 6 17.81 15.14 -0.69
CA LYS A 6 17.03 15.71 -1.81
C LYS A 6 16.65 14.66 -2.86
N GLN A 7 17.50 13.65 -3.04
CA GLN A 7 17.24 12.50 -3.92
C GLN A 7 16.22 11.54 -3.30
N LEU A 8 16.32 11.28 -1.99
CA LEU A 8 15.31 10.53 -1.24
C LEU A 8 13.92 11.18 -1.35
N ASN A 9 13.83 12.52 -1.33
CA ASN A 9 12.54 13.22 -1.40
C ASN A 9 11.85 13.14 -2.78
N ARG A 10 12.60 13.09 -3.89
CA ARG A 10 12.01 12.86 -5.22
C ARG A 10 11.60 11.40 -5.42
N ASN A 11 12.42 10.46 -4.94
CA ASN A 11 12.09 9.05 -4.99
C ASN A 11 10.86 8.73 -4.12
N SER A 12 10.73 9.40 -2.97
CA SER A 12 9.60 9.25 -2.04
C SER A 12 8.29 9.77 -2.62
N GLN A 13 8.29 10.92 -3.32
CA GLN A 13 7.07 11.43 -3.99
C GLN A 13 6.56 10.51 -5.10
N ASN A 14 7.47 9.94 -5.90
CA ASN A 14 7.09 8.99 -6.94
C ASN A 14 6.62 7.66 -6.34
N ASN A 15 7.23 7.23 -5.23
CA ASN A 15 6.77 6.08 -4.45
C ASN A 15 5.37 6.31 -3.87
N PHE A 16 5.05 7.51 -3.37
CA PHE A 16 3.75 7.77 -2.76
C PHE A 16 2.61 7.71 -3.78
N ALA A 17 2.82 8.26 -4.98
CA ALA A 17 1.86 8.16 -6.07
C ALA A 17 1.69 6.73 -6.58
N GLN A 18 2.79 5.96 -6.68
CA GLN A 18 2.73 4.54 -7.01
C GLN A 18 2.01 3.73 -5.92
N GLN A 19 2.32 3.98 -4.65
CA GLN A 19 1.67 3.37 -3.50
C GLN A 19 0.17 3.65 -3.54
N GLN A 20 -0.26 4.89 -3.77
CA GLN A 20 -1.68 5.22 -3.89
C GLN A 20 -2.37 4.51 -5.05
N ARG A 21 -1.74 4.45 -6.23
CA ARG A 21 -2.29 3.72 -7.39
C ARG A 21 -2.46 2.24 -7.09
N LEU A 22 -1.46 1.63 -6.46
CA LEU A 22 -1.45 0.23 -6.07
C LEU A 22 -2.51 -0.04 -5.01
N ILE A 23 -2.67 0.82 -4.00
CA ILE A 23 -3.77 0.75 -3.02
C ILE A 23 -5.13 0.78 -3.72
N LYS A 24 -5.36 1.73 -4.64
CA LYS A 24 -6.61 1.83 -5.41
C LYS A 24 -6.90 0.57 -6.23
N GLN A 25 -5.88 -0.02 -6.84
CA GLN A 25 -6.03 -1.27 -7.59
C GLN A 25 -6.38 -2.44 -6.68
N VAL A 26 -5.70 -2.58 -5.53
CA VAL A 26 -6.01 -3.63 -4.56
C VAL A 26 -7.42 -3.48 -3.99
N LEU A 27 -7.84 -2.24 -3.68
CA LEU A 27 -9.21 -1.93 -3.25
C LEU A 27 -10.27 -2.22 -4.32
N ALA A 28 -9.93 -2.03 -5.60
CA ALA A 28 -10.78 -2.41 -6.72
C ALA A 28 -10.83 -3.94 -6.94
N GLY A 29 -10.23 -4.74 -6.04
CA GLY A 29 -10.17 -6.20 -6.13
C GLY A 29 -9.14 -6.72 -7.12
N LYS A 30 -8.24 -5.87 -7.63
CA LYS A 30 -7.16 -6.32 -8.53
C LYS A 30 -6.00 -6.87 -7.71
N SER A 31 -5.49 -8.01 -8.14
CA SER A 31 -4.28 -8.62 -7.58
C SER A 31 -3.07 -7.78 -7.98
N CYS A 32 -2.47 -7.06 -7.03
CA CYS A 32 -1.24 -6.30 -7.25
C CYS A 32 -0.02 -7.04 -6.71
N LEU A 33 1.12 -6.86 -7.38
CA LEU A 33 2.41 -7.32 -6.88
C LEU A 33 3.08 -6.18 -6.12
N CYS A 34 3.80 -6.51 -5.05
CA CYS A 34 4.62 -5.59 -4.30
C CYS A 34 5.79 -5.13 -5.19
N GLY A 35 5.99 -3.82 -5.35
CA GLY A 35 7.10 -3.29 -6.15
C GLY A 35 8.50 -3.60 -5.57
N GLU A 36 8.58 -3.99 -4.29
CA GLU A 36 9.85 -4.20 -3.58
C GLU A 36 10.27 -5.68 -3.56
N CYS A 37 9.32 -6.59 -3.33
CA CYS A 37 9.61 -8.03 -3.30
C CYS A 37 8.97 -8.82 -4.46
N SER A 38 8.24 -8.15 -5.36
CA SER A 38 7.46 -8.77 -6.45
C SER A 38 6.47 -9.84 -6.00
N GLN A 39 6.14 -9.91 -4.70
CA GLN A 39 5.16 -10.87 -4.18
C GLN A 39 3.74 -10.33 -4.28
N VAL A 40 2.78 -11.24 -4.38
CA VAL A 40 1.36 -10.90 -4.39
C VAL A 40 0.97 -10.19 -3.09
N LEU A 41 0.33 -9.03 -3.22
CA LEU A 41 -0.28 -8.32 -2.10
C LEU A 41 -1.60 -8.99 -1.78
N SER A 42 -1.77 -9.37 -0.52
CA SER A 42 -2.99 -10.01 -0.03
C SER A 42 -3.80 -9.00 0.78
N LEU A 43 -5.08 -8.87 0.43
CA LEU A 43 -6.06 -8.15 1.24
C LEU A 43 -6.54 -9.07 2.37
N LYS A 44 -6.30 -8.66 3.61
CA LYS A 44 -6.81 -9.27 4.83
C LYS A 44 -7.89 -8.36 5.40
N LEU A 45 -9.15 -8.76 5.24
CA LEU A 45 -10.28 -8.08 5.85
C LEU A 45 -10.34 -8.48 7.33
N LYS A 46 -10.28 -7.52 8.25
CA LYS A 46 -10.49 -7.73 9.67
C LYS A 46 -11.89 -7.22 10.01
N ALA A 47 -12.88 -8.10 9.82
CA ALA A 47 -14.30 -7.78 9.95
C ALA A 47 -14.68 -7.30 11.36
N GLU A 48 -13.94 -7.71 12.40
CA GLU A 48 -14.20 -7.35 13.80
C GLU A 48 -14.05 -5.85 14.08
N ASP A 49 -13.21 -5.16 13.31
CA ASP A 49 -12.80 -3.78 13.60
C ASP A 49 -13.16 -2.83 12.43
N GLY A 50 -13.72 -3.36 11.34
CA GLY A 50 -14.03 -2.57 10.14
C GLY A 50 -12.79 -2.13 9.36
N PHE A 51 -11.63 -2.74 9.60
CA PHE A 51 -10.39 -2.43 8.88
C PHE A 51 -10.03 -3.52 7.88
N ALA A 52 -9.44 -3.12 6.76
CA ALA A 52 -8.78 -4.01 5.82
C ALA A 52 -7.27 -3.75 5.82
N TYR A 53 -6.48 -4.80 5.71
CA TYR A 53 -5.02 -4.71 5.68
C TYR A 53 -4.52 -5.27 4.37
N VAL A 54 -3.80 -4.47 3.59
CA VAL A 54 -3.09 -4.94 2.41
C VAL A 54 -1.63 -5.13 2.79
N ARG A 55 -1.18 -6.39 2.75
CA ARG A 55 0.23 -6.70 3.00
C ARG A 55 0.79 -7.76 2.07
N CYS A 56 2.08 -7.68 1.79
CA CYS A 56 2.81 -8.77 1.15
C CYS A 56 3.33 -9.76 2.21
N ALA A 57 3.67 -10.98 1.80
CA ALA A 57 4.15 -12.03 2.70
C ALA A 57 5.44 -11.61 3.45
N LYS A 58 6.32 -10.83 2.79
CA LYS A 58 7.55 -10.30 3.40
C LYS A 58 7.34 -9.17 4.41
N GLY A 59 6.21 -8.46 4.35
CA GLY A 59 5.99 -7.24 5.14
C GLY A 59 6.63 -5.96 4.57
N CYS A 60 7.10 -5.97 3.32
CA CYS A 60 7.61 -4.76 2.63
C CYS A 60 6.56 -3.66 2.47
N THR A 61 5.29 -4.03 2.36
CA THR A 61 4.17 -3.10 2.23
C THR A 61 3.10 -3.52 3.21
N GLU A 62 2.69 -2.62 4.08
CA GLU A 62 1.56 -2.77 4.99
C GLU A 62 0.70 -1.51 4.89
N ILE A 63 -0.52 -1.68 4.39
CA ILE A 63 -1.48 -0.59 4.26
C ILE A 63 -2.71 -0.99 5.07
N GLN A 64 -2.99 -0.23 6.12
CA GLN A 64 -4.25 -0.31 6.84
C GLN A 64 -5.28 0.61 6.18
N LEU A 65 -6.45 0.08 5.90
CA LEU A 65 -7.58 0.74 5.27
C LEU A 65 -8.73 0.73 6.26
N ASP A 66 -9.18 1.92 6.63
CA ASP A 66 -10.41 2.12 7.38
C ASP A 66 -11.61 1.91 6.44
N MET A 67 -12.42 0.89 6.68
CA MET A 67 -13.66 0.66 5.93
C MET A 67 -14.88 1.23 6.63
N SER A 68 -14.70 2.00 7.71
CA SER A 68 -15.78 2.61 8.49
C SER A 68 -16.70 3.55 7.68
N ARG A 69 -16.30 3.95 6.47
CA ARG A 69 -17.09 4.82 5.57
C ARG A 69 -17.44 4.22 4.21
N ALA A 70 -17.19 2.93 3.96
CA ALA A 70 -17.43 2.31 2.64
C ALA A 70 -18.90 1.93 2.37
N GLY A 71 -19.83 2.28 3.26
CA GLY A 71 -21.27 2.10 3.08
C GLY A 71 -22.01 3.43 3.16
N LYS A 72 -22.14 4.12 2.03
CA LYS A 72 -23.24 5.06 1.80
C LYS A 72 -23.66 5.00 0.34
#